data_AF-A0A973I3J3-F1
#
_entry.id   AF-A0A973I3J3-F1
#
_cell.length_a   1.000
_cell.length_b   1.000
_cell.length_c   1.000
_cell.angle_alpha   90.00
_cell.angle_beta   90.00
_cell.angle_gamma   90.00
#
_symmetry.space_group_name_H-M   'P 1'
#
loop_
_entity.id
_entity.type
_entity.pdbx_description
1 polymer ?
#
loop_
_entity_poly.entity_id
_entity_poly.type
_entity_poly.pdbx_seq_one_letter_code
_entity_poly.pdbx_strand_id
1 'polypeptide(L)'
;MPYCQTNFRTVPPERVEEVLSSLTKESFVVGQSAYQLNDGSYSVDAGENDIRAIYDQENAELKFFCRYQRDMNFYDKKLIAFATKYGIDTKPYTASSE
;
A
#
# COMPACT_ATOMS: atom_id res chain seq x y z
N MET A 1 3.85 -12.21 -5.63
CA MET A 1 2.67 -11.32 -5.65
C MET A 1 2.99 -10.19 -6.62
N PRO A 2 2.21 -9.95 -7.69
CA PRO A 2 2.45 -8.82 -8.58
C PRO A 2 2.31 -7.48 -7.86
N TYR A 3 3.14 -6.50 -8.24
CA TYR A 3 3.00 -5.13 -7.75
C TYR A 3 1.73 -4.50 -8.32
N CYS A 4 0.98 -3.82 -7.47
CA CYS A 4 -0.09 -2.94 -7.91
C CYS A 4 0.54 -1.71 -8.59
N GLN A 5 -0.21 -1.00 -9.44
CA GLN A 5 0.33 0.10 -10.24
C GLN A 5 0.42 1.42 -9.48
N THR A 6 -0.14 1.53 -8.29
CA THR A 6 -0.16 2.78 -7.51
C THR A 6 0.82 2.70 -6.34
N ASN A 7 1.92 3.45 -6.39
CA ASN A 7 2.78 3.69 -5.23
C ASN A 7 2.36 4.98 -4.52
N PHE A 8 2.49 5.04 -3.20
CA PHE A 8 2.41 6.32 -2.47
C PHE A 8 3.81 6.87 -2.29
N ARG A 9 3.99 8.15 -2.57
CA ARG A 9 5.28 8.84 -2.51
C ARG A 9 5.35 9.80 -1.35
N THR A 10 6.57 10.25 -1.08
CA THR A 10 6.88 11.29 -0.09
C THR A 10 6.29 10.96 1.29
N VAL A 11 6.17 9.66 1.59
CA VAL A 11 5.70 9.17 2.87
C VAL A 11 6.93 9.08 3.77
N PRO A 12 7.06 9.95 4.79
CA PRO A 12 8.20 9.90 5.67
C PRO A 12 8.09 8.64 6.57
N PRO A 13 9.22 8.03 6.99
CA PRO A 13 9.22 6.74 7.68
C PRO A 13 8.31 6.72 8.92
N GLU A 14 8.28 7.80 9.69
CA GLU A 14 7.48 7.95 10.90
C GLU A 14 5.96 7.98 10.65
N ARG A 15 5.53 8.21 9.41
CA ARG A 15 4.12 8.23 9.01
C ARG A 15 3.66 6.96 8.31
N VAL A 16 4.56 6.01 8.05
CA VAL A 16 4.22 4.76 7.33
C VAL A 16 3.08 4.02 8.02
N GLU A 17 3.21 3.77 9.33
CA GLU A 17 2.19 3.03 10.08
C GLU A 17 0.86 3.79 10.17
N GLU A 18 0.90 5.11 10.35
CA GLU A 18 -0.27 6.00 10.37
C GLU A 18 -1.04 5.93 9.05
N VAL A 19 -0.34 6.10 7.93
CA VAL A 19 -0.90 6.09 6.58
C VAL A 19 -1.51 4.72 6.26
N LEU A 20 -0.76 3.64 6.50
CA LEU A 20 -1.23 2.28 6.23
C LEU A 20 -2.40 1.90 7.13
N SER A 21 -2.39 2.27 8.41
CA SER A 21 -3.51 2.02 9.31
C SER A 21 -4.77 2.76 8.90
N SER A 22 -4.64 4.01 8.43
CA SER A 22 -5.77 4.78 7.91
C SER A 22 -6.33 4.15 6.63
N LEU A 23 -5.44 3.70 5.74
CA LEU A 23 -5.82 2.97 4.52
C LEU A 23 -6.59 1.70 4.84
N THR A 24 -6.09 0.86 5.77
CA THR A 24 -6.77 -0.38 6.18
C THR A 24 -8.16 -0.11 6.73
N LYS A 25 -8.28 0.83 7.68
CA LYS A 25 -9.53 1.17 8.35
C LYS A 25 -10.61 1.65 7.37
N GLU A 26 -10.24 2.39 6.34
CA GLU A 26 -11.21 3.02 5.45
C GLU A 26 -11.48 2.23 4.18
N SER A 27 -10.46 1.57 3.64
CA SER A 27 -10.53 0.99 2.29
C SER A 27 -10.66 -0.53 2.29
N PHE A 28 -10.35 -1.20 3.40
CA PHE A 28 -10.29 -2.66 3.45
C PHE A 28 -11.17 -3.23 4.55
N VAL A 29 -10.80 -3.03 5.82
CA VAL A 29 -11.51 -3.62 6.96
C VAL A 29 -11.73 -2.56 8.02
N VAL A 30 -13.00 -2.21 8.20
CA VAL A 30 -13.43 -1.17 9.12
C VAL A 30 -12.90 -1.44 10.53
N GLY A 31 -12.14 -0.49 11.07
CA GLY A 31 -11.66 -0.50 12.45
C GLY A 31 -10.34 -1.24 12.69
N GLN A 32 -9.73 -1.90 11.69
CA GLN A 32 -8.43 -2.57 11.86
C GLN A 32 -7.26 -1.73 11.36
N SER A 33 -6.19 -1.67 12.16
CA SER A 33 -4.93 -1.02 11.76
C SER A 33 -4.08 -1.98 10.92
N ALA A 34 -3.16 -1.41 10.12
CA ALA A 34 -2.10 -2.18 9.50
C ALA A 34 -1.11 -2.65 10.55
N TYR A 35 -0.40 -3.74 10.28
CA TYR A 35 0.65 -4.24 11.16
C TYR A 35 1.80 -4.85 10.35
N GLN A 36 3.01 -4.75 10.90
CA GLN A 36 4.20 -5.27 10.26
C GLN A 36 4.31 -6.79 10.42
N LEU A 37 4.76 -7.46 9.36
CA LEU A 37 5.02 -8.89 9.29
C LEU A 37 6.52 -9.17 9.49
N ASN A 38 6.86 -10.42 9.80
CA ASN A 38 8.24 -10.84 10.05
C ASN A 38 9.19 -10.63 8.86
N ASP A 39 8.65 -10.51 7.64
CA ASP A 39 9.40 -10.24 6.41
C ASP A 39 9.62 -8.73 6.14
N GLY A 40 9.21 -7.87 7.07
CA GLY A 40 9.31 -6.42 6.97
C GLY A 40 8.20 -5.74 6.18
N SER A 41 7.32 -6.51 5.51
CA SER A 41 6.12 -5.98 4.85
C SER A 41 5.00 -5.70 5.85
N TYR A 42 3.92 -5.06 5.39
CA TYR A 42 2.75 -4.73 6.19
C TYR A 42 1.52 -5.43 5.63
N SER A 43 0.71 -6.03 6.51
CA SER A 43 -0.67 -6.41 6.15
C SER A 43 -1.55 -5.17 6.18
N VAL A 44 -2.31 -4.95 5.10
CA VAL A 44 -3.19 -3.79 4.94
C VAL A 44 -4.66 -4.16 4.74
N ASP A 45 -4.99 -5.44 4.89
CA ASP A 45 -6.29 -6.06 4.62
C ASP A 45 -6.74 -7.05 5.72
N ALA A 46 -6.35 -6.80 6.98
CA ALA A 46 -6.70 -7.64 8.13
C ALA A 46 -6.18 -9.09 8.07
N GLY A 47 -5.11 -9.35 7.32
CA GLY A 47 -4.48 -10.67 7.27
C GLY A 47 -5.09 -11.62 6.24
N GLU A 48 -6.05 -11.17 5.42
CA GLU A 48 -6.57 -11.91 4.25
C GLU A 48 -5.47 -12.17 3.20
N ASN A 49 -4.40 -11.37 3.25
CA ASN A 49 -3.18 -11.56 2.46
C ASN A 49 -3.44 -11.39 0.94
N ASP A 50 -4.46 -10.63 0.59
CA ASP A 50 -4.81 -10.24 -0.76
C ASP A 50 -4.08 -8.98 -1.22
N ILE A 51 -3.67 -8.12 -0.28
CA ILE A 51 -2.78 -6.99 -0.54
C ILE A 51 -1.85 -6.74 0.65
N ARG A 52 -0.62 -6.36 0.34
CA ARG A 52 0.39 -5.96 1.32
C ARG A 52 1.11 -4.71 0.86
N ALA A 53 1.76 -4.03 1.79
CA ALA A 53 2.62 -2.90 1.51
C ALA A 53 4.07 -3.18 1.94
N ILE A 54 5.03 -2.61 1.24
CA ILE A 54 6.44 -2.54 1.66
C ILE A 54 6.90 -1.10 1.55
N TYR A 55 7.67 -0.65 2.53
CA TYR A 55 8.28 0.67 2.50
C TYR A 55 9.66 0.60 1.86
N ASP A 56 9.81 1.30 0.75
CA ASP A 56 11.08 1.55 0.09
C ASP A 56 11.70 2.82 0.71
N GLN A 57 12.61 2.60 1.66
CA GLN A 57 13.26 3.68 2.39
C GLN A 57 14.18 4.55 1.51
N GLU A 58 14.77 3.99 0.46
CA GLU A 58 15.66 4.74 -0.44
C GLU A 58 14.89 5.81 -1.22
N ASN A 59 13.66 5.48 -1.63
CA ASN A 59 12.81 6.36 -2.43
C ASN A 59 11.72 7.06 -1.60
N ALA A 60 11.60 6.75 -0.31
CA ALA A 60 10.50 7.17 0.56
C ALA A 60 9.12 6.86 -0.05
N GLU A 61 8.96 5.64 -0.59
CA GLU A 61 7.75 5.18 -1.26
C GLU A 61 7.11 4.00 -0.52
N LEU A 62 5.77 3.97 -0.43
CA LEU A 62 5.02 2.75 -0.14
C LEU A 62 4.64 2.07 -1.45
N LYS A 63 5.12 0.83 -1.62
CA LYS A 63 4.79 -0.03 -2.75
C LYS A 63 3.78 -1.07 -2.30
N PHE A 64 2.80 -1.34 -3.14
CA PHE A 64 1.74 -2.30 -2.84
C PHE A 64 1.85 -3.51 -3.74
N PHE A 65 1.58 -4.68 -3.20
CA PHE A 65 1.57 -5.93 -3.94
C PHE A 65 0.31 -6.70 -3.68
N CYS A 66 -0.33 -7.04 -4.79
CA CYS A 66 -1.62 -7.67 -4.89
C CYS A 66 -1.39 -9.19 -5.00
N ARG A 67 -2.18 -10.03 -4.31
CA ARG A 67 -2.01 -11.49 -4.36
C ARG A 67 -2.24 -12.05 -5.76
N TYR A 68 -3.26 -11.54 -6.44
CA TYR A 68 -3.64 -11.94 -7.80
C TYR A 68 -3.68 -10.74 -8.74
N GLN A 69 -3.16 -10.93 -9.96
CA GLN A 69 -3.15 -9.89 -10.99
C GLN A 69 -4.55 -9.44 -11.40
N ARG A 70 -5.53 -10.36 -11.39
CA ARG A 70 -6.93 -10.06 -11.76
C ARG A 70 -7.59 -9.01 -10.84
N ASP A 71 -7.13 -8.92 -9.59
CA ASP A 71 -7.67 -8.03 -8.56
C ASP A 71 -6.90 -6.70 -8.47
N MET A 72 -5.80 -6.56 -9.24
CA MET A 72 -4.94 -5.39 -9.24
C MET A 72 -5.70 -4.10 -9.52
N ASN A 73 -6.52 -4.09 -10.58
CA ASN A 73 -7.33 -2.92 -10.95
C ASN A 73 -8.34 -2.53 -9.87
N PHE A 74 -8.83 -3.50 -9.09
CA PHE A 74 -9.73 -3.25 -7.97
C PHE A 74 -9.00 -2.56 -6.82
N TYR A 75 -7.81 -3.05 -6.48
CA TYR A 75 -6.98 -2.47 -5.43
C TYR A 75 -6.40 -1.11 -5.81
N ASP A 76 -5.90 -0.93 -7.03
CA ASP A 76 -5.39 0.36 -7.50
C ASP A 76 -6.46 1.47 -7.41
N LYS A 77 -7.72 1.17 -7.72
CA LYS A 77 -8.82 2.13 -7.53
C LYS A 77 -8.99 2.55 -6.07
N LYS A 78 -8.86 1.62 -5.12
CA LYS A 78 -8.91 1.93 -3.68
C LYS A 78 -7.71 2.78 -3.26
N LEU A 79 -6.51 2.43 -3.72
CA LEU A 79 -5.27 3.16 -3.43
C LEU A 79 -5.35 4.60 -3.96
N ILE A 80 -5.76 4.80 -5.22
CA ILE A 80 -5.93 6.12 -5.83
C ILE A 80 -7.00 6.94 -5.09
N ALA A 81 -8.15 6.34 -4.76
CA ALA A 81 -9.22 7.03 -4.05
C ALA A 81 -8.76 7.51 -2.67
N PHE A 82 -8.05 6.66 -1.93
CA PHE A 82 -7.47 7.00 -0.64
C PHE A 82 -6.43 8.11 -0.76
N ALA A 83 -5.47 7.97 -1.68
CA ALA A 83 -4.42 8.96 -1.88
C ALA A 83 -4.98 10.33 -2.28
N THR A 84 -5.96 10.35 -3.19
CA THR A 84 -6.65 11.57 -3.60
C THR A 84 -7.34 12.26 -2.42
N LYS A 85 -8.02 11.49 -1.56
CA LYS A 85 -8.73 12.03 -0.39
C LYS A 85 -7.77 12.65 0.63
N TYR A 86 -6.60 12.05 0.83
CA TYR A 86 -5.63 12.46 1.85
C TYR A 86 -4.48 13.32 1.32
N GLY A 87 -4.50 13.68 0.03
CA GLY A 87 -3.45 14.49 -0.60
C GLY A 87 -2.10 13.79 -0.64
N ILE A 88 -2.09 12.47 -0.77
CA ILE A 88 -0.86 11.66 -0.90
C ILE A 88 -0.48 11.63 -2.37
N ASP A 89 0.79 11.96 -2.68
CA ASP A 89 1.30 11.89 -4.04
C ASP A 89 1.39 10.43 -4.51
N THR A 90 1.04 10.17 -5.77
CA THR A 90 1.06 8.82 -6.34
C THR A 90 1.89 8.74 -7.60
N LYS A 91 2.51 7.58 -7.82
CA LYS A 91 3.27 7.27 -9.04
C LYS A 91 2.88 5.89 -9.55
N PRO A 92 2.80 5.72 -10.88
CA PRO A 92 2.84 4.41 -11.49
C PRO A 92 3.99 3.56 -10.96
N TYR A 93 3.74 2.32 -10.56
CA TYR A 93 4.79 1.37 -10.26
C TYR A 93 5.68 1.21 -11.49
N THR A 94 6.96 1.53 -11.33
CA THR A 94 8.00 1.26 -12.31
C THR A 94 8.81 0.10 -11.80
N ALA A 95 8.75 -1.06 -12.48
CA ALA A 95 9.71 -2.12 -12.24
C ALA A 95 11.11 -1.53 -12.52
N SER A 96 11.97 -1.50 -11.52
CA SER A 96 13.38 -1.23 -11.75
C SER A 96 13.86 -2.28 -12.74
N SER A 97 14.34 -1.85 -13.92
CA SER A 97 15.05 -2.75 -14.83
C SER A 97 16.33 -3.17 -14.10
N GLU A 98 16.39 -4.43 -13.68
CA GLU A 98 17.66 -5.11 -13.42
C GLU A 98 18.39 -5.36 -14.74
#